data_AF-A0A2I0NBS9-F1
#
_entry.id   AF-A0A2I0NBS9-F1
#
_cell.length_a   1.000
_cell.length_b   1.000
_cell.length_c   1.000
_cell.angle_alpha   90.00
_cell.angle_beta   90.00
_cell.angle_gamma   90.00
#
_symmetry.space_group_name_H-M   'P 1'
#
loop_
_entity.id
_entity.type
_entity.pdbx_description
1 polymer ?
#
loop_
_entity_poly.entity_id
_entity_poly.type
_entity_poly.pdbx_seq_one_letter_code
_entity_poly.pdbx_strand_id
1 'polypeptide(L)'
;MDPNTILYSALSLGLLGALMAGLLVFAHNKLAVTPNQTVKKLESVLPSINCGACGFPGCAAYAEAISQGNVALNLCAPGGEDVIKQIAFIVGAEVPDLEKMIAYVRCQGDNSLATLKYKYHGIMECSQAEGMFDGPKVCMHGCLGLGSCYRACPFDAIRMTAKMLIKIDTVKCTGCGLCVNVCPRNILQLVPHREIPVVYQVGCMATESALNTRNQCQVGCIACGLCVKKCAYGAIIIKDNLAVIDYNKCVGCGDCEKVCPTKAINHVKKEKHHIHLI
;
A
#
# COMPACT_ATOMS: atom_id res chain seq x y z
N MET A 1 39.33 -49.82 -9.94
CA MET A 1 39.37 -48.41 -9.48
C MET A 1 40.78 -48.16 -9.03
N ASP A 2 41.51 -47.28 -9.72
CA ASP A 2 42.89 -47.00 -9.36
C ASP A 2 42.93 -46.19 -8.06
N PRO A 3 43.63 -46.67 -7.01
CA PRO A 3 43.71 -45.99 -5.71
C PRO A 3 44.20 -44.54 -5.82
N ASN A 4 45.08 -44.30 -6.80
CA ASN A 4 45.64 -42.97 -7.08
C ASN A 4 44.56 -41.99 -7.59
N THR A 5 43.60 -42.44 -8.38
CA THR A 5 42.53 -41.58 -8.93
C THR A 5 41.55 -41.12 -7.84
N ILE A 6 41.26 -42.00 -6.87
CA ILE A 6 40.47 -41.66 -5.68
C ILE A 6 41.23 -40.64 -4.83
N LEU A 7 42.53 -40.85 -4.63
CA LEU A 7 43.39 -39.96 -3.85
C LEU A 7 43.51 -38.57 -4.49
N TYR A 8 43.70 -38.47 -5.81
CA TYR A 8 43.78 -37.18 -6.52
C TYR A 8 42.45 -36.42 -6.49
N SER A 9 41.33 -37.14 -6.62
CA SER A 9 40.01 -36.53 -6.53
C SER A 9 39.76 -35.96 -5.13
N ALA A 10 40.08 -36.73 -4.07
CA ALA A 10 39.99 -36.28 -2.69
C ALA A 10 40.89 -35.06 -2.40
N LEU A 11 42.13 -35.08 -2.88
CA LEU A 11 43.08 -33.97 -2.73
C LEU A 11 42.62 -32.70 -3.46
N SER A 12 42.16 -32.83 -4.70
CA SER A 12 41.71 -31.68 -5.50
C SER A 12 40.50 -30.98 -4.88
N LEU A 13 39.51 -31.74 -4.41
CA LEU A 13 38.33 -31.22 -3.71
C LEU A 13 38.69 -30.60 -2.36
N GLY A 14 39.56 -31.25 -1.59
CA GLY A 14 40.05 -30.74 -0.31
C GLY A 14 40.81 -29.42 -0.46
N LEU A 15 41.66 -29.33 -1.48
CA LEU A 15 42.47 -28.14 -1.72
C LEU A 15 41.60 -26.96 -2.21
N LEU A 16 40.66 -27.22 -3.12
CA LEU A 16 39.70 -26.21 -3.56
C LEU A 16 38.82 -25.71 -2.41
N GLY A 17 38.34 -26.62 -1.56
CA GLY A 17 37.56 -26.31 -0.38
C GLY A 17 38.33 -25.46 0.64
N ALA A 18 39.58 -25.82 0.93
CA ALA A 18 40.45 -25.06 1.82
C ALA A 18 40.74 -23.65 1.28
N LEU A 19 40.96 -23.53 -0.04
CA LEU A 19 41.23 -22.26 -0.69
C LEU A 19 40.00 -21.34 -0.63
N MET A 20 38.81 -21.86 -0.94
CA MET A 20 37.55 -21.11 -0.83
C MET A 20 37.24 -20.72 0.63
N ALA A 21 37.45 -21.62 1.58
CA ALA A 21 37.26 -21.33 3.00
C ALA A 21 38.22 -20.22 3.49
N GLY A 22 39.50 -20.29 3.10
CA GLY A 22 40.48 -19.26 3.42
C GLY A 22 40.10 -17.89 2.84
N LEU A 23 39.60 -17.88 1.60
CA LEU A 23 39.14 -16.65 0.94
C LEU A 23 37.92 -16.04 1.63
N LEU A 24 36.96 -16.86 2.07
CA LEU A 24 35.79 -16.41 2.83
C LEU A 24 36.17 -15.87 4.21
N VAL A 25 37.09 -16.52 4.93
CA VAL A 25 37.58 -16.04 6.25
C VAL A 25 38.31 -14.71 6.09
N PHE A 26 39.16 -14.60 5.06
CA PHE A 26 39.84 -13.35 4.75
C PHE A 26 38.85 -12.23 4.42
N ALA A 27 37.88 -12.48 3.55
CA ALA A 27 36.84 -11.53 3.20
C ALA A 27 36.02 -11.11 4.42
N HIS A 28 35.62 -12.07 5.27
CA HIS A 28 34.89 -11.78 6.50
C HIS A 28 35.70 -10.87 7.43
N ASN A 29 36.97 -11.17 7.69
CA ASN A 29 37.78 -10.36 8.60
C ASN A 29 38.10 -8.97 8.05
N LYS A 30 38.25 -8.81 6.72
CA LYS A 30 38.54 -7.51 6.10
C LYS A 30 37.30 -6.64 5.88
N LEU A 31 36.12 -7.24 5.71
CA LEU A 31 34.85 -6.58 5.43
C LEU A 31 33.88 -6.58 6.63
N ALA A 32 34.26 -7.19 7.76
CA ALA A 32 33.45 -7.20 8.98
C ALA A 32 33.30 -5.78 9.53
N VAL A 33 32.15 -5.17 9.22
CA VAL A 33 31.68 -3.97 9.90
C VAL A 33 31.14 -4.42 11.26
N THR A 34 31.70 -3.90 12.35
CA THR A 34 31.14 -4.13 13.68
C THR A 34 29.73 -3.53 13.73
N PRO A 35 28.68 -4.32 14.01
CA PRO A 35 27.34 -3.77 14.04
C PRO A 35 27.28 -2.77 15.20
N ASN A 36 27.05 -1.50 14.87
CA ASN A 36 26.87 -0.44 15.85
C ASN A 36 25.81 -0.91 16.87
N GLN A 37 26.11 -0.80 18.17
CA GLN A 37 25.22 -1.27 19.23
C GLN A 37 23.82 -0.64 19.13
N THR A 38 23.75 0.58 18.59
CA THR A 38 22.49 1.27 18.26
C THR A 38 21.70 0.56 17.16
N VAL A 39 22.35 0.09 16.08
CA VAL A 39 21.70 -0.64 14.98
C VAL A 39 21.08 -1.94 15.50
N LYS A 40 21.79 -2.70 16.33
CA LYS A 40 21.23 -3.93 16.93
C LYS A 40 19.99 -3.65 17.78
N LYS A 41 20.00 -2.55 18.56
CA LYS A 41 18.83 -2.13 19.35
C LYS A 41 17.66 -1.75 18.44
N LEU A 42 17.92 -1.00 17.37
CA LEU A 42 16.91 -0.61 16.39
C LEU A 42 16.32 -1.82 15.64
N GLU A 43 17.15 -2.78 15.25
CA GLU A 43 16.68 -4.03 14.63
C GLU A 43 15.76 -4.82 15.56
N SER A 44 16.06 -4.86 16.86
CA SER A 44 15.26 -5.61 17.83
C SER A 44 13.85 -5.07 18.07
N VAL A 45 13.62 -3.78 17.77
CA VAL A 45 12.30 -3.14 17.89
C VAL A 45 11.53 -3.12 16.58
N LEU A 46 12.22 -3.31 15.45
CA LEU A 46 11.56 -3.39 14.14
C LEU A 46 10.84 -4.73 13.96
N PRO A 47 9.72 -4.76 13.22
CA PRO A 47 8.94 -5.99 13.01
C PRO A 47 9.69 -7.14 12.32
N SER A 48 10.86 -6.89 11.73
CA SER A 48 11.68 -7.88 11.03
C SER A 48 11.01 -8.60 9.86
N ILE A 49 9.97 -7.99 9.27
CA ILE A 49 9.20 -8.54 8.14
C ILE A 49 9.92 -8.31 6.79
N ASN A 50 10.88 -7.39 6.72
CA ASN A 50 11.63 -7.07 5.49
C ASN A 50 10.75 -6.78 4.25
N CYS A 51 9.58 -6.15 4.45
CA CYS A 51 8.58 -5.96 3.39
C CYS A 51 8.88 -4.83 2.39
N GLY A 52 9.91 -4.00 2.62
CA GLY A 52 10.25 -2.90 1.71
C GLY A 52 9.32 -1.69 1.72
N ALA A 53 8.24 -1.71 2.51
CA ALA A 53 7.22 -0.66 2.53
C ALA A 53 7.76 0.75 2.88
N CYS A 54 8.80 0.81 3.71
CA CYS A 54 9.44 2.07 4.12
C CYS A 54 10.46 2.61 3.08
N GLY A 55 10.65 1.92 1.94
CA GLY A 55 11.63 2.29 0.92
C GLY A 55 13.03 1.70 1.11
N PHE A 56 13.25 0.92 2.19
CA PHE A 56 14.51 0.23 2.47
C PHE A 56 14.41 -1.27 2.15
N PRO A 57 15.48 -1.93 1.68
CA PRO A 57 15.45 -3.35 1.31
C PRO A 57 15.16 -4.31 2.48
N GLY A 58 15.28 -3.84 3.73
CA GLY A 58 14.95 -4.62 4.92
C GLY A 58 14.97 -3.79 6.19
N CYS A 59 14.57 -4.41 7.29
CA CYS A 59 14.55 -3.78 8.61
C CYS A 59 15.97 -3.39 9.06
N ALA A 60 16.97 -4.23 8.80
CA ALA A 60 18.39 -3.93 9.08
C ALA A 60 18.87 -2.65 8.37
N ALA A 61 18.57 -2.52 7.08
CA ALA A 61 18.95 -1.33 6.30
C ALA A 61 18.25 -0.05 6.82
N TYR A 62 17.00 -0.15 7.25
CA TYR A 62 16.30 0.98 7.87
C TYR A 62 16.87 1.34 9.24
N ALA A 63 17.19 0.34 10.08
CA ALA A 63 17.86 0.55 11.37
C ALA A 63 19.22 1.23 11.21
N GLU A 64 20.01 0.82 10.21
CA GLU A 64 21.28 1.45 9.89
C GLU A 64 21.08 2.92 9.46
N ALA A 65 20.13 3.19 8.56
CA ALA A 65 19.82 4.55 8.13
C ALA A 65 19.36 5.46 9.29
N ILE A 66 18.55 4.92 10.22
CA ILE A 66 18.15 5.64 11.44
C ILE A 66 19.38 5.96 12.29
N SER A 67 20.30 4.99 12.48
CA SER A 67 21.50 5.20 13.31
C SER A 67 22.43 6.29 12.77
N GLN A 68 22.36 6.57 11.46
CA GLN A 68 23.13 7.62 10.80
C GLN A 68 22.45 9.00 10.87
N GLY A 69 21.20 9.09 11.33
CA GLY A 69 20.45 10.35 11.45
C GLY A 69 19.93 10.92 10.13
N ASN A 70 19.97 10.16 9.03
CA ASN A 70 19.67 10.65 7.68
C ASN A 70 18.23 10.34 7.21
N VAL A 71 17.35 9.89 8.11
CA VAL A 71 16.01 9.40 7.75
C VAL A 71 14.98 9.70 8.82
N ALA A 72 13.73 9.86 8.41
CA ALA A 72 12.59 9.98 9.32
C ALA A 72 12.37 8.68 10.12
N LEU A 73 11.94 8.82 11.38
CA LEU A 73 11.74 7.73 12.33
C LEU A 73 10.39 7.01 12.18
N ASN A 74 9.48 7.60 11.40
CA ASN A 74 8.08 7.17 11.26
C ASN A 74 7.77 6.44 9.94
N LEU A 75 8.79 5.92 9.23
CA LEU A 75 8.57 5.26 7.93
C LEU A 75 8.09 3.81 8.06
N CYS A 76 8.24 3.17 9.23
CA CYS A 76 7.79 1.80 9.45
C CYS A 76 6.29 1.75 9.77
N ALA A 77 5.44 1.92 8.75
CA ALA A 77 3.99 1.79 8.90
C ALA A 77 3.54 0.44 9.53
N PRO A 78 4.13 -0.73 9.18
CA PRO A 78 3.86 -1.99 9.88
C PRO A 78 4.13 -2.00 11.39
N GLY A 79 5.15 -1.26 11.85
CA GLY A 79 5.52 -1.19 13.26
C GLY A 79 4.58 -0.31 14.08
N GLY A 80 3.85 0.58 13.42
CA GLY A 80 2.92 1.49 14.08
C GLY A 80 3.60 2.43 15.08
N GLU A 81 2.79 3.06 15.92
CA GLU A 81 3.24 4.09 16.85
C GLU A 81 4.18 3.57 17.93
N ASP A 82 4.00 2.34 18.41
CA ASP A 82 4.82 1.75 19.47
C ASP A 82 6.28 1.61 19.04
N VAL A 83 6.51 1.11 17.82
CA VAL A 83 7.86 0.98 17.26
C VAL A 83 8.51 2.34 17.08
N ILE A 84 7.75 3.36 16.66
CA ILE A 84 8.29 4.71 16.46
C ILE A 84 8.72 5.34 17.79
N LYS A 85 7.92 5.17 18.85
CA LYS A 85 8.29 5.61 20.21
C LYS A 85 9.56 4.93 20.70
N GLN A 86 9.69 3.62 20.48
CA GLN A 86 10.89 2.87 20.85
C GLN A 86 12.12 3.32 20.06
N ILE A 87 11.97 3.55 18.75
CA ILE A 87 13.03 4.09 17.90
C ILE A 87 13.48 5.45 18.42
N ALA A 88 12.55 6.38 18.65
CA ALA A 88 12.84 7.72 19.17
C ALA A 88 13.58 7.67 20.52
N PHE A 89 13.17 6.77 21.42
CA PHE A 89 13.85 6.52 22.69
C PHE A 89 15.29 6.01 22.51
N ILE A 90 15.53 5.10 21.56
CA ILE A 90 16.87 4.54 21.30
C ILE A 90 17.83 5.61 20.76
N VAL A 91 17.36 6.50 19.89
CA VAL A 91 18.20 7.54 19.26
C VAL A 91 18.21 8.86 20.02
N GLY A 92 17.40 9.01 21.08
CA GLY A 92 17.30 10.24 21.86
C GLY A 92 16.63 11.40 21.10
N ALA A 93 15.71 11.09 20.20
CA ALA A 93 14.97 12.08 19.42
C ALA A 93 13.54 12.26 19.94
N GLU A 94 12.91 13.38 19.59
CA GLU A 94 11.49 13.59 19.85
C GLU A 94 10.64 12.66 18.97
N VAL A 95 9.49 12.22 19.50
CA VAL A 95 8.54 11.41 18.76
C VAL A 95 7.86 12.32 17.72
N PRO A 96 7.98 12.04 16.42
CA PRO A 96 7.32 12.85 15.39
C PRO A 96 5.80 12.75 15.49
N ASP A 97 5.09 13.73 14.95
CA ASP A 97 3.62 13.66 14.86
C ASP A 97 3.20 12.47 13.97
N LEU A 98 2.20 11.71 14.44
CA LEU A 98 1.76 10.46 13.83
C LEU A 98 0.33 10.57 13.36
N GLU A 99 0.20 10.93 12.10
CA GLU A 99 -1.06 10.79 11.40
C GLU A 99 -1.23 9.34 10.94
N LYS A 100 -2.24 8.64 11.48
CA LYS A 100 -2.60 7.30 10.99
C LYS A 100 -3.12 7.41 9.55
N MET A 101 -2.41 6.74 8.64
CA MET A 101 -2.80 6.62 7.24
C MET A 101 -3.38 5.23 6.97
N ILE A 102 -4.38 5.14 6.10
CA ILE A 102 -4.93 3.87 5.62
C ILE A 102 -5.05 3.87 4.11
N ALA A 103 -5.03 2.69 3.51
CA ALA A 103 -5.32 2.57 2.10
C ALA A 103 -6.82 2.82 1.82
N TYR A 104 -7.11 3.48 0.71
CA TYR A 104 -8.45 3.71 0.21
C TYR A 104 -8.51 3.41 -1.30
N VAL A 105 -9.58 2.72 -1.73
CA VAL A 105 -9.82 2.39 -3.13
C VAL A 105 -10.66 3.47 -3.81
N ARG A 106 -10.06 4.21 -4.76
CA ARG A 106 -10.74 5.26 -5.55
C ARG A 106 -11.58 4.69 -6.69
N CYS A 107 -12.38 3.68 -6.38
CA CYS A 107 -13.34 3.09 -7.30
C CYS A 107 -14.46 2.41 -6.52
N GLN A 108 -15.71 2.82 -6.80
CA GLN A 108 -16.91 2.16 -6.29
C GLN A 108 -17.61 1.31 -7.36
N GLY A 109 -17.12 1.32 -8.60
CA GLY A 109 -17.72 0.63 -9.75
C GLY A 109 -17.44 -0.87 -9.75
N ASP A 110 -18.19 -1.63 -8.96
CA ASP A 110 -18.18 -3.10 -9.00
C ASP A 110 -18.71 -3.65 -10.35
N ASN A 111 -18.71 -4.98 -10.54
CA ASN A 111 -19.15 -5.59 -11.82
C ASN A 111 -20.66 -5.49 -12.09
N SER A 112 -21.46 -5.03 -11.13
CA SER A 112 -22.89 -4.74 -11.31
C SER A 112 -23.16 -3.28 -11.69
N LEU A 113 -22.24 -2.37 -11.34
CA LEU A 113 -22.40 -0.93 -11.56
C LEU A 113 -21.61 -0.43 -12.78
N ALA A 114 -20.50 -1.08 -13.11
CA ALA A 114 -19.68 -0.77 -14.28
C ALA A 114 -19.95 -1.75 -15.42
N THR A 115 -20.09 -1.23 -16.63
CA THR A 115 -20.29 -2.01 -17.85
C THR A 115 -19.05 -2.85 -18.14
N LEU A 116 -19.26 -4.13 -18.44
CA LEU A 116 -18.21 -5.07 -18.87
C LEU A 116 -18.20 -5.18 -20.39
N LYS A 117 -17.02 -5.14 -21.00
CA LYS A 117 -16.87 -5.42 -22.45
C LYS A 117 -16.70 -6.90 -22.74
N TYR A 118 -16.16 -7.68 -21.81
CA TYR A 118 -16.06 -9.13 -21.90
C TYR A 118 -15.97 -9.76 -20.50
N LYS A 119 -16.20 -11.07 -20.41
CA LYS A 119 -15.99 -11.84 -19.18
C LYS A 119 -14.55 -12.34 -19.13
N TYR A 120 -13.81 -11.95 -18.10
CA TYR A 120 -12.42 -12.36 -17.94
C TYR A 120 -12.34 -13.81 -17.41
N HIS A 121 -11.73 -14.69 -18.19
CA HIS A 121 -11.46 -16.10 -17.85
C HIS A 121 -9.95 -16.38 -17.92
N GLY A 122 -9.17 -15.61 -17.18
CA GLY A 122 -7.71 -15.74 -17.13
C GLY A 122 -7.18 -15.86 -15.71
N ILE A 123 -5.88 -15.67 -15.56
CA ILE A 123 -5.20 -15.66 -14.26
C ILE A 123 -5.68 -14.45 -13.47
N MET A 124 -5.96 -14.64 -12.19
CA MET A 124 -6.53 -13.59 -11.32
C MET A 124 -5.52 -12.49 -10.95
N GLU A 125 -4.81 -11.91 -11.91
CA GLU A 125 -3.80 -10.86 -11.72
C GLU A 125 -4.17 -9.60 -12.51
N CYS A 126 -4.24 -8.46 -11.81
CA CYS A 126 -4.66 -7.20 -12.42
C CYS A 126 -3.71 -6.74 -13.55
N SER A 127 -2.40 -6.93 -13.40
CA SER A 127 -1.37 -6.54 -14.39
C SER A 127 -1.57 -7.26 -15.72
N GLN A 128 -1.85 -8.56 -15.67
CA GLN A 128 -2.09 -9.38 -16.87
C GLN A 128 -3.41 -8.99 -17.55
N ALA A 129 -4.47 -8.78 -16.77
CA ALA A 129 -5.74 -8.36 -17.32
C ALA A 129 -5.69 -6.94 -17.90
N GLU A 130 -4.93 -6.02 -17.30
CA GLU A 130 -4.72 -4.69 -17.85
C GLU A 130 -4.09 -4.75 -19.25
N GLY A 131 -3.07 -5.61 -19.44
CA GLY A 131 -2.47 -5.83 -20.76
C GLY A 131 -3.43 -6.41 -21.81
N MET A 132 -4.56 -6.99 -21.39
CA MET A 132 -5.61 -7.49 -22.28
C MET A 132 -6.71 -6.44 -22.44
N PHE A 133 -6.55 -5.55 -23.42
CA PHE A 133 -7.52 -4.51 -23.73
C PHE A 133 -7.93 -3.68 -22.50
N ASP A 134 -7.03 -3.25 -21.63
CA ASP A 134 -7.39 -2.44 -20.46
C ASP A 134 -8.29 -3.16 -19.42
N GLY A 135 -8.37 -4.49 -19.47
CA GLY A 135 -9.15 -5.30 -18.55
C GLY A 135 -10.65 -5.37 -18.88
N PRO A 136 -11.44 -6.15 -18.12
CA PRO A 136 -12.80 -6.53 -18.52
C PRO A 136 -13.85 -5.41 -18.49
N LYS A 137 -13.59 -4.33 -17.73
CA LYS A 137 -14.49 -3.17 -17.66
C LYS A 137 -14.30 -2.29 -18.89
N VAL A 138 -15.38 -1.62 -19.30
CA VAL A 138 -15.27 -0.54 -20.31
C VAL A 138 -14.47 0.63 -19.73
N CYS A 139 -14.64 0.92 -18.44
CA CYS A 139 -13.84 1.91 -17.73
C CYS A 139 -12.39 1.46 -17.56
N MET A 140 -11.47 2.20 -18.19
CA MET A 140 -10.02 1.97 -18.09
C MET A 140 -9.41 2.46 -16.77
N HIS A 141 -10.13 3.27 -16.00
CA HIS A 141 -9.61 3.87 -14.76
C HIS A 141 -10.02 3.12 -13.48
N GLY A 142 -10.90 2.13 -13.60
CA GLY A 142 -11.54 1.47 -12.47
C GLY A 142 -10.76 0.28 -11.89
N CYS A 143 -11.24 -0.24 -10.77
CA CYS A 143 -10.76 -1.51 -10.21
C CYS A 143 -11.10 -2.64 -11.18
N LEU A 144 -10.12 -3.47 -11.55
CA LEU A 144 -10.35 -4.64 -12.40
C LEU A 144 -11.06 -5.79 -11.66
N GLY A 145 -11.01 -5.79 -10.33
CA GLY A 145 -11.69 -6.80 -9.51
C GLY A 145 -10.97 -8.14 -9.40
N LEU A 146 -9.65 -8.22 -9.68
CA LEU A 146 -8.91 -9.50 -9.70
C LEU A 146 -8.06 -9.76 -8.45
N GLY A 147 -7.94 -8.78 -7.55
CA GLY A 147 -7.39 -9.00 -6.20
C GLY A 147 -5.86 -9.10 -6.09
N SER A 148 -5.08 -8.50 -7.01
CA SER A 148 -3.61 -8.41 -6.81
C SER A 148 -3.25 -7.70 -5.49
N CYS A 149 -3.93 -6.59 -5.19
CA CYS A 149 -3.78 -5.88 -3.91
C CYS A 149 -4.24 -6.71 -2.71
N TYR A 150 -5.29 -7.51 -2.86
CA TYR A 150 -5.76 -8.42 -1.82
C TYR A 150 -4.66 -9.41 -1.41
N ARG A 151 -4.03 -10.08 -2.39
CA ARG A 151 -2.93 -11.02 -2.12
C ARG A 151 -1.65 -10.36 -1.64
N ALA A 152 -1.43 -9.10 -1.98
CA ALA A 152 -0.25 -8.35 -1.54
C ALA A 152 -0.35 -7.84 -0.09
N CYS A 153 -1.52 -7.91 0.56
CA CYS A 153 -1.70 -7.41 1.91
C CYS A 153 -1.26 -8.46 2.95
N PRO A 154 -0.20 -8.24 3.75
CA PRO A 154 0.22 -9.20 4.77
C PRO A 154 -0.61 -9.12 6.06
N PHE A 155 -1.51 -8.14 6.15
CA PHE A 155 -2.33 -7.87 7.36
C PHE A 155 -3.80 -8.31 7.19
N ASP A 156 -4.14 -8.97 6.08
CA ASP A 156 -5.52 -9.37 5.78
C ASP A 156 -6.52 -8.18 5.88
N ALA A 157 -6.05 -6.98 5.52
CA ALA A 157 -6.83 -5.75 5.62
C ALA A 157 -7.67 -5.48 4.37
N ILE A 158 -7.60 -6.32 3.35
CA ILE A 158 -8.34 -6.17 2.10
C ILE A 158 -9.24 -7.37 1.98
N ARG A 159 -10.50 -7.16 1.57
CA ARG A 159 -11.46 -8.22 1.29
C ARG A 159 -12.04 -8.09 -0.11
N MET A 160 -12.24 -9.22 -0.77
CA MET A 160 -12.96 -9.29 -2.04
C MET A 160 -14.46 -9.35 -1.78
N THR A 161 -15.25 -8.53 -2.48
CA THR A 161 -16.70 -8.65 -2.48
C THR A 161 -17.16 -9.65 -3.55
N ALA A 162 -18.35 -10.22 -3.39
CA ALA A 162 -18.96 -11.12 -4.38
C ALA A 162 -19.15 -10.46 -5.77
N LYS A 163 -19.16 -9.13 -5.82
CA LYS A 163 -19.29 -8.33 -7.04
C LYS A 163 -17.95 -7.92 -7.67
N MET A 164 -16.85 -8.56 -7.26
CA MET A 164 -15.50 -8.33 -7.80
C MET A 164 -15.02 -6.89 -7.61
N LEU A 165 -15.21 -6.35 -6.40
CA LEU A 165 -14.60 -5.11 -5.94
C LEU A 165 -13.93 -5.35 -4.59
N ILE A 166 -12.78 -4.71 -4.35
CA ILE A 166 -12.11 -4.77 -3.05
C ILE A 166 -12.74 -3.80 -2.05
N LYS A 167 -12.71 -4.17 -0.77
CA LYS A 167 -12.96 -3.28 0.36
C LYS A 167 -11.81 -3.37 1.35
N ILE A 168 -11.55 -2.28 2.05
CA ILE A 168 -10.43 -2.18 2.99
C ILE A 168 -11.01 -2.12 4.40
N ASP A 169 -10.53 -3.02 5.25
CA ASP A 169 -10.77 -3.02 6.69
C ASP A 169 -9.84 -1.96 7.31
N THR A 170 -10.44 -0.88 7.81
CA THR A 170 -9.71 0.26 8.38
C THR A 170 -9.06 -0.04 9.73
N VAL A 171 -9.49 -1.12 10.40
CA VAL A 171 -8.94 -1.54 11.68
C VAL A 171 -7.65 -2.32 11.46
N LYS A 172 -7.66 -3.28 10.51
CA LYS A 172 -6.49 -4.08 10.16
C LYS A 172 -5.46 -3.34 9.30
N CYS A 173 -5.87 -2.32 8.56
CA CYS A 173 -4.97 -1.58 7.67
C CYS A 173 -3.91 -0.79 8.48
N THR A 174 -2.65 -1.10 8.23
CA THR A 174 -1.49 -0.41 8.84
C THR A 174 -1.00 0.80 8.03
N GLY A 175 -1.54 1.03 6.83
CA GLY A 175 -1.08 2.12 5.96
C GLY A 175 0.24 1.84 5.23
N CYS A 176 0.72 0.60 5.17
CA CYS A 176 2.01 0.24 4.57
C CYS A 176 2.17 0.50 3.05
N GLY A 177 1.11 0.79 2.31
CA GLY A 177 1.22 1.14 0.88
C GLY A 177 1.54 -0.02 -0.07
N LEU A 178 1.78 -1.25 0.39
CA LEU A 178 2.05 -2.40 -0.52
C LEU A 178 0.96 -2.59 -1.58
N CYS A 179 -0.30 -2.42 -1.18
CA CYS A 179 -1.44 -2.51 -2.08
C CYS A 179 -1.47 -1.40 -3.15
N VAL A 180 -0.93 -0.21 -2.84
CA VAL A 180 -0.77 0.91 -3.78
C VAL A 180 0.26 0.54 -4.83
N ASN A 181 1.41 0.03 -4.40
CA ASN A 181 2.53 -0.32 -5.29
C ASN A 181 2.18 -1.43 -6.30
N VAL A 182 1.40 -2.43 -5.89
CA VAL A 182 1.02 -3.54 -6.78
C VAL A 182 -0.19 -3.22 -7.68
N CYS A 183 -0.80 -2.05 -7.53
CA CYS A 183 -1.99 -1.70 -8.29
C CYS A 183 -1.61 -1.14 -9.67
N PRO A 184 -1.80 -1.88 -10.77
CA PRO A 184 -1.42 -1.39 -12.10
C PRO A 184 -2.15 -0.09 -12.49
N ARG A 185 -3.37 0.08 -11.99
CA ARG A 185 -4.26 1.22 -12.28
C ARG A 185 -4.05 2.43 -11.37
N ASN A 186 -3.16 2.37 -10.37
CA ASN A 186 -2.93 3.44 -9.39
C ASN A 186 -4.23 4.01 -8.75
N ILE A 187 -5.23 3.16 -8.52
CA ILE A 187 -6.51 3.58 -7.91
C ILE A 187 -6.52 3.50 -6.38
N LEU A 188 -5.51 2.87 -5.80
CA LEU A 188 -5.31 2.79 -4.36
C LEU A 188 -4.43 3.95 -3.93
N GLN A 189 -4.79 4.62 -2.84
CA GLN A 189 -3.94 5.64 -2.24
C GLN A 189 -4.04 5.61 -0.73
N LEU A 190 -3.01 6.12 -0.06
CA LEU A 190 -3.06 6.36 1.37
C LEU A 190 -3.85 7.64 1.65
N VAL A 191 -4.75 7.58 2.62
CA VAL A 191 -5.54 8.70 3.10
C VAL A 191 -5.46 8.78 4.63
N PRO A 192 -5.56 9.98 5.21
CA PRO A 192 -5.66 10.11 6.66
C PRO A 192 -6.85 9.30 7.20
N HIS A 193 -6.67 8.69 8.37
CA HIS A 193 -7.73 8.02 9.11
C HIS A 193 -8.02 8.77 10.41
N ARG A 194 -8.92 9.74 10.32
CA ARG A 194 -9.38 10.56 11.45
C ARG A 194 -10.86 10.31 11.70
N GLU A 195 -11.26 10.33 12.97
CA GLU A 195 -12.69 10.38 13.34
C GLU A 195 -13.23 11.81 13.24
N ILE A 196 -12.40 12.80 13.58
CA ILE A 196 -12.75 14.21 13.58
C ILE A 196 -11.56 15.01 13.01
N PRO A 197 -11.71 15.68 11.86
CA PRO A 197 -12.84 15.62 10.94
C PRO A 197 -12.95 14.24 10.26
N VAL A 198 -14.18 13.79 9.95
CA VAL A 198 -14.40 12.57 9.15
C VAL A 198 -13.80 12.75 7.75
N VAL A 199 -13.07 11.75 7.28
CA VAL A 199 -12.40 11.79 5.98
C VAL A 199 -13.37 11.33 4.88
N TYR A 200 -13.63 12.22 3.94
CA TYR A 200 -14.42 11.97 2.72
C TYR A 200 -13.49 11.85 1.52
N GLN A 201 -13.85 10.96 0.60
CA GLN A 201 -13.05 10.74 -0.59
C GLN A 201 -13.91 10.49 -1.83
N VAL A 202 -13.37 10.87 -2.99
CA VAL A 202 -13.97 10.60 -4.29
C VAL A 202 -13.59 9.18 -4.72
N GLY A 203 -14.57 8.29 -4.67
CA GLY A 203 -14.48 6.88 -5.04
C GLY A 203 -14.55 6.64 -6.55
N CYS A 204 -13.89 7.50 -7.33
CA CYS A 204 -13.79 7.42 -8.79
C CYS A 204 -12.44 7.98 -9.26
N MET A 205 -11.95 7.46 -10.38
CA MET A 205 -10.71 7.88 -11.06
C MET A 205 -10.93 8.18 -12.55
N ALA A 206 -12.17 8.14 -13.03
CA ALA A 206 -12.46 8.45 -14.43
C ALA A 206 -12.29 9.96 -14.67
N THR A 207 -11.51 10.30 -15.69
CA THR A 207 -11.25 11.68 -16.13
C THR A 207 -11.93 12.01 -17.46
N GLU A 208 -12.82 11.12 -17.91
CA GLU A 208 -13.59 11.28 -19.13
C GLU A 208 -14.76 12.25 -18.96
N SER A 209 -15.41 12.58 -20.09
CA SER A 209 -16.63 13.40 -20.07
C SER A 209 -17.74 12.75 -19.23
N ALA A 210 -18.68 13.58 -18.76
CA ALA A 210 -19.83 13.12 -17.99
C ALA A 210 -20.64 12.03 -18.73
N LEU A 211 -20.80 12.18 -20.05
CA LEU A 211 -21.52 11.23 -20.89
C LEU A 211 -20.80 9.88 -20.95
N ASN A 212 -19.50 9.88 -21.25
CA ASN A 212 -18.71 8.65 -21.31
C ASN A 212 -18.70 7.95 -19.95
N THR A 213 -18.45 8.70 -18.87
CA THR A 213 -18.42 8.14 -17.52
C THR A 213 -19.76 7.49 -17.15
N ARG A 214 -20.89 8.13 -17.46
CA ARG A 214 -22.24 7.58 -17.24
C ARG A 214 -22.51 6.31 -18.05
N ASN A 215 -22.06 6.28 -19.30
CA ASN A 215 -22.23 5.11 -20.18
C ASN A 215 -21.42 3.90 -19.69
N GLN A 216 -20.32 4.14 -18.95
CA GLN A 216 -19.43 3.09 -18.46
C GLN A 216 -19.72 2.68 -17.01
N CYS A 217 -20.23 3.58 -16.17
CA CYS A 217 -20.39 3.34 -14.74
C CYS A 217 -21.53 4.18 -14.13
N GLN A 218 -22.42 3.51 -13.40
CA GLN A 218 -23.57 4.16 -12.74
C GLN A 218 -23.16 5.08 -11.57
N VAL A 219 -22.01 4.83 -10.94
CA VAL A 219 -21.52 5.55 -9.74
C VAL A 219 -20.27 6.40 -10.01
N GLY A 220 -19.95 6.67 -11.27
CA GLY A 220 -18.80 7.49 -11.65
C GLY A 220 -18.96 8.97 -11.29
N CYS A 221 -17.85 9.66 -11.04
CA CYS A 221 -17.86 11.12 -10.93
C CYS A 221 -18.09 11.72 -12.32
N ILE A 222 -19.06 12.63 -12.43
CA ILE A 222 -19.43 13.26 -13.71
C ILE A 222 -19.01 14.74 -13.79
N ALA A 223 -18.06 15.15 -12.97
CA ALA A 223 -17.55 16.54 -12.94
C ALA A 223 -18.60 17.66 -12.73
N CYS A 224 -19.82 17.36 -12.26
CA CYS A 224 -20.93 18.33 -12.25
C CYS A 224 -20.74 19.58 -11.37
N GLY A 225 -19.72 19.61 -10.51
CA GLY A 225 -19.41 20.76 -9.65
C GLY A 225 -20.35 21.00 -8.46
N LEU A 226 -21.38 20.17 -8.24
CA LEU A 226 -22.31 20.35 -7.12
C LEU A 226 -21.62 20.27 -5.75
N CYS A 227 -20.66 19.36 -5.60
CA CYS A 227 -19.86 19.24 -4.37
C CYS A 227 -18.98 20.47 -4.13
N VAL A 228 -18.44 21.07 -5.20
CA VAL A 228 -17.64 22.32 -5.13
C VAL A 228 -18.52 23.47 -4.68
N LYS A 229 -19.68 23.67 -5.32
CA LYS A 229 -20.64 24.73 -4.97
C LYS A 229 -21.14 24.63 -3.53
N LYS A 230 -21.33 23.41 -3.02
CA LYS A 230 -21.84 23.20 -1.66
C LYS A 230 -20.77 23.30 -0.57
N CYS A 231 -19.49 23.16 -0.92
CA CYS A 231 -18.40 23.20 0.07
C CYS A 231 -18.11 24.63 0.52
N ALA A 232 -18.54 24.98 1.74
CA ALA A 232 -18.29 26.31 2.33
C ALA A 232 -16.79 26.59 2.62
N TYR A 233 -15.95 25.55 2.63
CA TYR A 233 -14.54 25.62 3.00
C TYR A 233 -13.58 25.64 1.80
N GLY A 234 -14.10 25.56 0.57
CA GLY A 234 -13.26 25.49 -0.63
C GLY A 234 -12.32 24.27 -0.67
N ALA A 235 -12.70 23.18 -0.01
CA ALA A 235 -11.90 21.96 0.08
C ALA A 235 -12.00 21.05 -1.16
N ILE A 236 -12.90 21.34 -2.11
CA ILE A 236 -13.13 20.49 -3.28
C ILE A 236 -12.91 21.30 -4.54
N ILE A 237 -12.13 20.75 -5.47
CA ILE A 237 -11.92 21.31 -6.82
C ILE A 237 -12.26 20.27 -7.88
N ILE A 238 -12.57 20.72 -9.11
CA ILE A 238 -12.60 19.83 -10.27
C ILE A 238 -11.27 19.96 -10.99
N LYS A 239 -10.57 18.84 -11.17
CA LYS A 239 -9.34 18.74 -11.94
C LYS A 239 -9.50 17.57 -12.92
N ASP A 240 -9.24 17.80 -14.21
CA ASP A 240 -9.31 16.77 -15.26
C ASP A 240 -10.65 16.00 -15.28
N ASN A 241 -11.77 16.73 -15.25
CA ASN A 241 -13.14 16.18 -15.13
C ASN A 241 -13.40 15.31 -13.89
N LEU A 242 -12.56 15.41 -12.86
CA LEU A 242 -12.70 14.63 -11.63
C LEU A 242 -12.72 15.55 -10.41
N ALA A 243 -13.61 15.28 -9.47
CA ALA A 243 -13.58 15.95 -8.18
C ALA A 243 -12.37 15.48 -7.36
N VAL A 244 -11.68 16.41 -6.71
CA VAL A 244 -10.54 16.15 -5.83
C VAL A 244 -10.77 16.90 -4.51
N ILE A 245 -10.56 16.21 -3.39
CA ILE A 245 -10.74 16.75 -2.05
C ILE A 245 -9.38 17.04 -1.42
N ASP A 246 -9.20 18.26 -0.93
CA ASP A 246 -8.07 18.69 -0.11
C ASP A 246 -8.39 18.42 1.38
N TYR A 247 -7.68 17.46 1.96
CA TYR A 247 -7.88 17.05 3.35
C TYR A 247 -7.48 18.12 4.38
N ASN A 248 -6.64 19.08 4.00
CA ASN A 248 -6.21 20.14 4.92
C ASN A 248 -7.30 21.20 5.14
N LYS A 249 -8.21 21.35 4.17
CA LYS A 249 -9.34 22.28 4.23
C LYS A 249 -10.65 21.60 4.61
N CYS A 250 -10.73 20.28 4.45
CA CYS A 250 -11.96 19.53 4.69
C CYS A 250 -12.24 19.38 6.20
N VAL A 251 -13.39 19.89 6.64
CA VAL A 251 -13.86 19.75 8.04
C VAL A 251 -14.75 18.52 8.27
N GLY A 252 -14.97 17.68 7.25
CA GLY A 252 -15.74 16.44 7.40
C GLY A 252 -17.24 16.62 7.64
N CYS A 253 -17.87 17.71 7.16
CA CYS A 253 -19.31 17.96 7.36
C CYS A 253 -20.25 17.01 6.57
N GLY A 254 -19.74 16.40 5.49
CA GLY A 254 -20.48 15.43 4.67
C GLY A 254 -21.49 16.01 3.66
N ASP A 255 -21.54 17.34 3.48
CA ASP A 255 -22.47 17.93 2.51
C ASP A 255 -22.17 17.53 1.07
N CYS A 256 -20.90 17.27 0.75
CA CYS A 256 -20.46 16.79 -0.55
C CYS A 256 -21.00 15.38 -0.88
N GLU A 257 -21.06 14.46 0.09
CA GLU A 257 -21.66 13.12 -0.07
C GLU A 257 -23.17 13.22 -0.29
N LYS A 258 -23.85 14.09 0.48
CA LYS A 258 -25.30 14.28 0.39
C LYS A 258 -25.73 14.79 -0.99
N VAL A 259 -25.04 15.80 -1.52
CA VAL A 259 -25.38 16.46 -2.79
C VAL A 259 -24.92 15.68 -4.03
N CYS A 260 -24.04 14.67 -3.88
CA CYS A 260 -23.51 13.93 -5.01
C CYS A 260 -24.61 13.06 -5.67
N PRO A 261 -25.00 13.33 -6.94
CA PRO A 261 -26.10 12.61 -7.59
C PRO A 261 -25.74 11.17 -7.95
N THR A 262 -24.46 10.89 -8.23
CA THR A 262 -23.96 9.55 -8.58
C THR A 262 -23.43 8.78 -7.38
N LYS A 263 -23.46 9.37 -6.17
CA LYS A 263 -22.86 8.80 -4.95
C LYS A 263 -21.39 8.41 -5.11
N ALA A 264 -20.67 9.12 -5.98
CA ALA A 264 -19.24 8.93 -6.20
C ALA A 264 -18.38 9.37 -4.99
N ILE A 265 -18.89 10.25 -4.13
CA ILE A 265 -18.23 10.66 -2.88
C ILE A 265 -18.75 9.81 -1.75
N ASN A 266 -17.87 9.23 -0.95
CA ASN A 266 -18.21 8.50 0.27
C ASN A 266 -17.24 8.87 1.40
N HIS A 267 -17.58 8.47 2.63
CA HIS A 267 -16.68 8.58 3.78
C HIS A 267 -15.94 7.27 4.02
N VAL A 268 -14.75 7.39 4.61
CA VAL A 268 -13.97 6.24 5.05
C VAL A 268 -14.57 5.72 6.36
N LYS A 269 -15.44 4.71 6.26
CA LYS A 269 -16.13 4.11 7.41
C LYS A 269 -15.11 3.49 8.37
N LYS A 270 -15.16 3.88 9.65
CA LYS A 270 -14.58 3.07 10.73
C LYS A 270 -15.48 1.86 10.92
N GLU A 271 -15.06 0.68 10.44
CA GLU A 271 -15.77 -0.55 10.76
C GLU A 271 -15.70 -0.76 12.29
N LYS A 272 -16.83 -0.61 13.00
CA LYS A 272 -16.91 -0.97 14.41
C LYS A 272 -16.69 -2.48 14.48
N HIS A 273 -15.73 -2.93 15.29
CA HIS A 273 -15.61 -4.36 15.62
C HIS A 273 -16.95 -4.84 16.17
N HIS A 274 -17.71 -5.57 15.36
CA HIS A 274 -18.67 -6.50 15.92
C HIS A 274 -17.81 -7.61 16.50
N ILE A 275 -17.50 -7.49 17.80
CA ILE A 275 -17.02 -8.61 18.58
C ILE A 275 -18.16 -9.62 18.55
N HIS A 276 -18.11 -10.57 17.61
CA HIS A 276 -18.87 -11.80 17.76
C HIS A 276 -18.20 -12.52 18.92
N LEU A 277 -18.67 -12.22 20.14
CA LEU A 277 -18.59 -13.15 21.26
C LEU A 277 -19.35 -14.40 20.81
N ILE A 278 -18.60 -15.41 20.40
CA ILE A 278 -19.03 -16.81 20.34
C ILE A 278 -18.47 -17.46 21.60
#